data_AF-A0A1B1NBF6-F1
#
_entry.id   AF-A0A1B1NBF6-F1
#
_cell.length_a   1.000
_cell.length_b   1.000
_cell.length_c   1.000
_cell.angle_alpha   90.00
_cell.angle_beta   90.00
_cell.angle_gamma   90.00
#
_symmetry.space_group_name_H-M   'P 1'
#
loop_
_entity.id
_entity.type
_entity.pdbx_description
1 polymer ?
#
loop_
_entity_poly.entity_id
_entity_poly.type
_entity_poly.pdbx_seq_one_letter_code
_entity_poly.pdbx_strand_id
1 'polypeptide(L)'
;MSEQLTQELRRAVGQAPPTHLSTGALLAEGRRRVRRRRAVGLGSGVGALALVGSVWLGLGDPFGPPEVSPASVVWEVEEPTTLTLVDRDTQDGVSSVVVSRTATSSEAVVVVDGEEETITGARTDFGAELYAGGRASVLVWQQPGAAEGAQVLPASLDPGEIGPVQGPDDLWYAVLEAPARLPEDLLFHGDGSVWTAGGEVADTAVVGDGRVERRVFSLPDRQLSGVVDGAELVPPGDAVVGVDQLPWWRGGDDVDWVLARLPQEADRARLVTTAPGRHVGGGPVVDTVQLGDSAFALASRPAQPGSGQVFGPDLQWSADGQEWNDRDGDLVGADGLAGVDVTGTDSQLRATRAGVPLVPVPGLGADVWAWEDGDEVVLVADVEEKAPMSRLVPVVRWPDAAEDGGPASALAPQLVQERSVVEVDGRELMAAHLQLAQDTLADHEDATVIGAMVVDSSASRIEAVQVVGAEPGTLETGADDDLFVAFDGATGLWVVHRGDVGRALVADGPRLVGVELGSEEWDLVARLPGDGGDPALVPVDDSMTVQQPIGTVSEVGGIRWWSLTVQAPGMDDLRDGFEGLDTDGDGETDLPLDLFIPQS
;
A
#
# COMPACT_ATOMS: atom_id res chain seq x y z
N MET A 1 -11.58 -52.88 -7.34
CA MET A 1 -12.69 -51.93 -7.57
C MET A 1 -13.83 -52.70 -8.21
N SER A 2 -15.08 -52.59 -7.74
CA SER A 2 -16.19 -53.39 -8.28
C SER A 2 -16.58 -52.93 -9.69
N GLU A 3 -17.06 -53.85 -10.53
CA GLU A 3 -17.54 -53.54 -11.88
C GLU A 3 -18.67 -52.50 -11.86
N GLN A 4 -19.54 -52.58 -10.85
CA GLN A 4 -20.65 -51.64 -10.64
C GLN A 4 -20.18 -50.20 -10.46
N LEU A 5 -19.15 -49.95 -9.64
CA LEU A 5 -18.60 -48.60 -9.44
C LEU A 5 -17.92 -48.06 -10.71
N THR A 6 -17.27 -48.95 -11.46
CA THR A 6 -16.65 -48.58 -12.75
C THR A 6 -17.71 -48.20 -13.77
N GLN A 7 -18.87 -48.86 -13.73
CA GLN A 7 -20.00 -48.55 -14.61
C GLN A 7 -20.69 -47.25 -14.22
N GLU A 8 -20.81 -46.94 -12.93
CA GLU A 8 -21.34 -45.66 -12.45
C GLU A 8 -20.42 -44.48 -12.79
N LEU A 9 -19.10 -44.61 -12.61
CA LEU A 9 -18.13 -43.59 -13.04
C LEU A 9 -18.21 -43.32 -14.55
N ARG A 10 -18.35 -44.36 -15.38
CA ARG A 10 -18.57 -44.17 -16.83
C ARG A 10 -19.86 -43.43 -17.14
N ARG A 11 -20.94 -43.73 -16.41
CA ARG A 11 -22.23 -43.05 -16.59
C ARG A 11 -22.16 -41.58 -16.19
N ALA A 12 -21.49 -41.27 -15.09
CA ALA A 12 -21.28 -39.90 -14.62
C ALA A 12 -20.41 -39.10 -15.59
N VAL A 13 -19.30 -39.66 -16.08
CA VAL A 13 -18.45 -39.00 -17.09
C VAL A 13 -19.20 -38.81 -18.42
N GLY A 14 -20.11 -39.73 -18.79
CA GLY A 14 -20.96 -39.58 -19.97
C GLY A 14 -22.05 -38.51 -19.85
N GLN A 15 -22.33 -38.02 -18.64
CA GLN A 15 -23.27 -36.93 -18.36
C GLN A 15 -22.57 -35.62 -18.00
N ALA A 16 -21.24 -35.60 -17.97
CA ALA A 16 -20.48 -34.39 -17.70
C ALA A 16 -20.62 -33.38 -18.87
N PRO A 17 -20.66 -32.07 -18.58
CA PRO A 17 -20.57 -31.04 -19.62
C PRO A 17 -19.29 -31.20 -20.45
N PRO A 18 -19.21 -30.58 -21.64
CA PRO A 18 -17.98 -30.59 -22.43
C PRO A 18 -16.82 -30.03 -21.62
N THR A 19 -15.78 -30.83 -21.42
CA THR A 19 -14.52 -30.40 -20.80
C THR A 19 -13.38 -30.66 -21.78
N HIS A 20 -12.25 -29.97 -21.59
CA HIS A 20 -11.02 -30.22 -22.35
C HIS A 20 -10.35 -31.54 -21.95
N LEU A 21 -10.81 -32.19 -20.87
CA LEU A 21 -10.31 -33.48 -20.43
C LEU A 21 -10.98 -34.60 -21.22
N SER A 22 -10.17 -35.52 -21.74
CA SER A 22 -10.71 -36.73 -22.36
C SER A 22 -11.53 -37.55 -21.35
N THR A 23 -12.56 -38.25 -21.82
CA THR A 23 -13.33 -39.22 -21.01
C THR A 23 -12.42 -40.19 -20.25
N GLY A 24 -11.28 -40.57 -20.85
CA GLY A 24 -10.28 -41.42 -20.23
C GLY A 24 -9.56 -40.77 -19.05
N ALA A 25 -9.19 -39.49 -19.16
CA ALA A 25 -8.56 -38.72 -18.09
C ALA A 25 -9.50 -38.52 -16.90
N LEU A 26 -10.77 -38.17 -17.16
CA LEU A 26 -11.80 -38.06 -16.12
C LEU A 26 -12.03 -39.38 -15.38
N LEU A 27 -12.05 -40.50 -16.12
CA LEU A 27 -12.17 -41.83 -15.53
C LEU A 27 -10.91 -42.24 -14.74
N ALA A 28 -9.72 -41.86 -15.19
CA ALA A 28 -8.48 -42.14 -14.49
C ALA A 28 -8.43 -41.38 -13.16
N GLU A 29 -8.79 -40.11 -13.16
CA GLU A 29 -8.82 -39.26 -11.98
C GLU A 29 -9.90 -39.71 -10.99
N GLY A 30 -11.11 -40.03 -11.47
CA GLY A 30 -12.17 -40.60 -10.62
C GLY A 30 -11.76 -41.93 -9.98
N ARG A 31 -11.03 -42.80 -10.70
CA ARG A 31 -10.48 -44.04 -10.13
C ARG A 31 -9.39 -43.77 -9.10
N ARG A 32 -8.54 -42.77 -9.33
CA ARG A 32 -7.47 -42.37 -8.40
C ARG A 32 -8.07 -41.90 -7.07
N ARG A 33 -9.08 -41.04 -7.11
CA ARG A 33 -9.81 -40.54 -5.91
C ARG A 33 -10.56 -41.64 -5.16
N VAL A 34 -11.24 -42.54 -5.88
CA VAL A 34 -11.90 -43.71 -5.28
C VAL A 34 -10.92 -44.65 -4.60
N ARG A 35 -9.72 -44.86 -5.18
CA ARG A 35 -8.68 -45.71 -4.57
C ARG A 35 -8.14 -45.08 -3.28
N ARG A 36 -7.89 -43.77 -3.28
CA ARG A 36 -7.46 -43.02 -2.09
C ARG A 36 -8.45 -43.16 -0.93
N ARG A 37 -9.75 -43.06 -1.19
CA ARG A 37 -10.79 -43.13 -0.13
C ARG A 37 -11.19 -44.54 0.33
N ARG A 38 -10.71 -45.62 -0.31
CA ARG A 38 -10.91 -46.99 0.20
C ARG A 38 -9.90 -47.39 1.28
N ALA A 39 -8.84 -46.62 1.48
CA ALA A 39 -7.87 -46.83 2.57
C ALA A 39 -8.42 -46.37 3.93
N VAL A 40 -9.43 -45.49 3.95
CA VAL A 40 -10.12 -45.03 5.15
C VAL A 40 -11.48 -45.72 5.21
N GLY A 41 -11.58 -46.76 6.03
CA GLY A 41 -12.67 -47.73 5.99
C GLY A 41 -14.03 -47.16 6.41
N LEU A 42 -14.94 -46.91 5.46
CA LEU A 42 -16.39 -46.93 5.71
C LEU A 42 -17.13 -47.49 4.50
N GLY A 43 -17.76 -48.65 4.70
CA GLY A 43 -18.57 -49.33 3.68
C GLY A 43 -19.98 -48.77 3.62
N SER A 44 -20.38 -48.21 2.48
CA SER A 44 -21.69 -48.42 1.83
C SER A 44 -21.86 -47.49 0.61
N GLY A 45 -22.56 -47.97 -0.42
CA GLY A 45 -22.71 -47.32 -1.72
C GLY A 45 -23.56 -46.04 -1.77
N VAL A 46 -23.91 -45.44 -0.63
CA VAL A 46 -24.76 -44.23 -0.57
C VAL A 46 -23.93 -42.93 -0.66
N GLY A 47 -22.64 -42.94 -0.30
CA GLY A 47 -21.78 -41.76 -0.34
C GLY A 47 -21.44 -41.22 -1.74
N ALA A 48 -21.62 -42.01 -2.80
CA ALA A 48 -21.21 -41.63 -4.16
C ALA A 48 -22.13 -40.58 -4.80
N LEU A 49 -23.42 -40.52 -4.43
CA LEU A 49 -24.37 -39.55 -4.99
C LEU A 49 -24.28 -38.17 -4.31
N ALA A 50 -23.91 -38.11 -3.03
CA ALA A 50 -23.69 -36.84 -2.33
C ALA A 50 -22.46 -36.07 -2.87
N LEU A 51 -21.42 -36.78 -3.30
CA LEU A 51 -20.18 -36.21 -3.82
C LEU A 51 -20.31 -35.51 -5.17
N VAL A 52 -21.30 -35.88 -5.99
CA VAL A 52 -21.56 -35.20 -7.26
C VAL A 52 -22.33 -33.90 -7.03
N GLY A 53 -23.09 -33.77 -5.94
CA GLY A 53 -23.81 -32.53 -5.61
C GLY A 53 -22.92 -31.44 -5.01
N SER A 54 -21.99 -31.80 -4.11
CA SER A 54 -21.15 -30.82 -3.39
C SER A 54 -20.13 -30.12 -4.28
N VAL A 55 -19.55 -30.84 -5.25
CA VAL A 55 -18.63 -30.25 -6.24
C VAL A 55 -19.35 -29.27 -7.20
N TRP A 56 -20.67 -29.40 -7.35
CA TRP A 56 -21.46 -28.62 -8.31
C TRP A 56 -22.11 -27.35 -7.72
N LEU A 57 -22.24 -27.24 -6.40
CA LEU A 57 -23.00 -26.16 -5.75
C LEU A 57 -22.17 -25.19 -4.90
N GLY A 58 -20.86 -25.37 -4.78
CA GLY A 58 -20.00 -24.46 -3.99
C GLY A 58 -20.37 -24.38 -2.50
N LEU A 59 -21.16 -25.33 -2.01
CA LEU A 59 -21.44 -25.48 -0.59
C LEU A 59 -20.21 -26.12 0.05
N GLY A 60 -19.57 -25.39 0.98
CA GLY A 60 -18.47 -25.86 1.80
C GLY A 60 -18.77 -27.23 2.43
N ASP A 61 -17.71 -27.98 2.73
CA ASP A 61 -17.79 -29.39 3.12
C ASP A 61 -18.76 -29.60 4.29
N PRO A 62 -19.92 -30.26 4.08
CA PRO A 62 -20.95 -30.41 5.11
C PRO A 62 -20.59 -31.49 6.16
N PHE A 63 -19.41 -32.12 6.05
CA PHE A 63 -19.02 -33.26 6.89
C PHE A 63 -18.05 -32.93 8.03
N GLY A 64 -17.73 -31.64 8.26
CA GLY A 64 -16.74 -31.24 9.25
C GLY A 64 -15.32 -31.60 8.81
N PRO A 65 -14.28 -31.14 9.55
CA PRO A 65 -12.91 -31.53 9.24
C PRO A 65 -12.80 -33.06 9.32
N PRO A 66 -12.01 -33.71 8.43
CA PRO A 66 -11.75 -35.13 8.55
C PRO A 66 -11.24 -35.42 9.97
N GLU A 67 -11.72 -36.51 10.57
CA GLU A 67 -11.24 -36.96 11.88
C GLU A 67 -9.78 -37.43 11.69
N VAL A 68 -8.84 -36.50 11.82
CA VAL A 68 -7.41 -36.79 11.78
C VAL A 68 -7.07 -37.43 13.11
N SER A 69 -6.96 -38.77 13.13
CA SER A 69 -6.36 -39.46 14.27
C SER A 69 -4.87 -39.09 14.32
N PRO A 70 -4.30 -38.84 15.52
CA PRO A 70 -2.87 -38.62 15.69
C PRO A 70 -2.10 -39.67 14.89
N ALA A 71 -1.35 -39.23 13.90
CA ALA A 71 -0.63 -40.16 13.06
C ALA A 71 0.55 -40.67 13.87
N SER A 72 0.50 -41.92 14.31
CA SER A 72 1.70 -42.58 14.78
C SER A 72 2.66 -42.68 13.59
N VAL A 73 3.66 -41.80 13.54
CA VAL A 73 4.72 -41.79 12.50
C VAL A 73 5.79 -42.86 12.76
N VAL A 74 5.43 -43.86 13.55
CA VAL A 74 6.28 -44.94 14.01
C VAL A 74 6.66 -45.80 12.81
N TRP A 75 7.89 -45.65 12.35
CA TRP A 75 8.47 -46.62 11.44
C TRP A 75 8.62 -47.94 12.23
N GLU A 76 8.02 -49.04 11.78
CA GLU A 76 8.19 -50.38 12.33
C GLU A 76 8.84 -51.29 11.29
N VAL A 77 9.78 -52.13 11.72
CA VAL A 77 10.59 -52.97 10.83
C VAL A 77 10.59 -54.40 11.34
N GLU A 78 9.94 -55.31 10.61
CA GLU A 78 9.94 -56.75 10.90
C GLU A 78 11.19 -57.46 10.36
N GLU A 79 11.75 -56.97 9.25
CA GLU A 79 12.94 -57.51 8.58
C GLU A 79 14.01 -56.43 8.38
N PRO A 80 15.32 -56.72 8.55
CA PRO A 80 16.38 -55.73 8.41
C PRO A 80 16.23 -54.88 7.15
N THR A 81 16.06 -53.57 7.32
CA THR A 81 15.86 -52.61 6.24
C THR A 81 17.06 -51.68 6.15
N THR A 82 17.66 -51.58 4.96
CA THR A 82 18.74 -50.63 4.67
C THR A 82 18.23 -49.58 3.69
N LEU A 83 18.33 -48.32 4.07
CA LEU A 83 17.94 -47.17 3.26
C LEU A 83 19.20 -46.40 2.87
N THR A 84 19.33 -46.05 1.59
CA THR A 84 20.35 -45.10 1.13
C THR A 84 19.67 -43.77 0.87
N LEU A 85 19.90 -42.80 1.73
CA LEU A 85 19.49 -41.41 1.55
C LEU A 85 20.62 -40.74 0.78
N VAL A 86 20.30 -40.24 -0.42
CA VAL A 86 21.27 -39.55 -1.27
C VAL A 86 20.88 -38.10 -1.25
N ASP A 87 21.66 -37.30 -0.54
CA ASP A 87 21.60 -35.86 -0.67
C ASP A 87 22.05 -35.50 -2.08
N ARG A 88 21.19 -34.80 -2.81
CA ARG A 88 21.44 -34.44 -4.21
C ARG A 88 21.98 -33.04 -4.38
N ASP A 89 22.01 -32.19 -3.34
CA ASP A 89 22.25 -30.76 -3.59
C ASP A 89 22.68 -29.87 -2.40
N THR A 90 23.28 -30.37 -1.32
CA THR A 90 23.73 -29.46 -0.23
C THR A 90 25.10 -28.81 -0.45
N GLN A 91 25.19 -27.52 -0.08
CA GLN A 91 26.43 -26.79 0.19
C GLN A 91 27.20 -27.35 1.42
N ASP A 92 26.62 -28.31 2.14
CA ASP A 92 26.94 -28.66 3.53
C ASP A 92 27.61 -30.03 3.71
N GLY A 93 28.02 -30.69 2.61
CA GLY A 93 29.03 -31.76 2.65
C GLY A 93 28.52 -33.17 3.01
N VAL A 94 27.23 -33.41 3.22
CA VAL A 94 26.71 -34.78 3.38
C VAL A 94 26.64 -35.47 2.01
N SER A 95 27.40 -36.55 1.83
CA SER A 95 27.52 -37.24 0.53
C SER A 95 26.62 -38.47 0.39
N SER A 96 26.31 -39.14 1.50
CA SER A 96 25.35 -40.24 1.56
C SER A 96 25.03 -40.60 3.01
N VAL A 97 23.82 -41.10 3.24
CA VAL A 97 23.44 -41.71 4.52
C VAL A 97 22.93 -43.11 4.28
N VAL A 98 23.46 -44.10 4.99
CA VAL A 98 23.00 -45.47 4.98
C VAL A 98 22.40 -45.81 6.34
N VAL A 99 21.06 -45.82 6.41
CA VAL A 99 20.34 -46.20 7.62
C VAL A 99 20.06 -47.69 7.58
N SER A 100 20.50 -48.44 8.59
CA SER A 100 20.21 -49.87 8.75
C SER A 100 19.42 -50.11 10.03
N ARG A 101 18.20 -50.61 9.88
CA ARG A 101 17.30 -50.84 11.00
C ARG A 101 16.87 -52.30 11.07
N THR A 102 16.86 -52.84 12.27
CA THR A 102 16.28 -54.14 12.62
C THR A 102 15.14 -53.95 13.63
N ALA A 103 14.40 -55.01 13.93
CA ALA A 103 13.35 -54.98 14.94
C ALA A 103 13.85 -54.60 16.36
N THR A 104 15.15 -54.73 16.63
CA THR A 104 15.74 -54.56 17.98
C THR A 104 16.82 -53.50 18.07
N SER A 105 17.32 -52.98 16.95
CA SER A 105 18.38 -51.98 16.91
C SER A 105 18.23 -51.10 15.67
N SER A 106 18.69 -49.86 15.79
CA SER A 106 18.71 -48.90 14.69
C SER A 106 20.09 -48.26 14.65
N GLU A 107 20.83 -48.45 13.55
CA GLU A 107 22.15 -47.86 13.33
C GLU A 107 22.16 -47.15 11.98
N ALA A 108 22.79 -45.99 11.91
CA ALA A 108 23.04 -45.29 10.66
C ALA A 108 24.54 -45.07 10.47
N VAL A 109 25.00 -45.26 9.24
CA VAL A 109 26.33 -44.82 8.80
C VAL A 109 26.11 -43.58 7.94
N VAL A 110 26.59 -42.45 8.41
CA VAL A 110 26.51 -41.15 7.72
C VAL A 110 27.88 -40.85 7.13
N VAL A 111 27.95 -40.46 5.86
CA VAL A 111 29.20 -40.05 5.20
C VAL A 111 29.19 -38.56 4.96
N VAL A 112 29.93 -37.81 5.80
CA VAL A 112 30.05 -36.35 5.72
C VAL A 112 31.47 -35.99 5.31
N ASP A 113 31.61 -35.26 4.20
CA ASP A 113 32.90 -34.89 3.60
C ASP A 113 33.83 -36.08 3.31
N GLY A 114 33.24 -37.24 2.99
CA GLY A 114 33.99 -38.48 2.74
C GLY A 114 34.47 -39.22 3.98
N GLU A 115 34.11 -38.78 5.19
CA GLU A 115 34.35 -39.50 6.44
C GLU A 115 33.08 -40.20 6.93
N GLU A 116 33.22 -41.47 7.35
CA GLU A 116 32.13 -42.27 7.89
C GLU A 116 31.96 -42.03 9.40
N GLU A 117 30.74 -41.74 9.82
CA GLU A 117 30.31 -41.69 11.21
C GLU A 117 29.22 -42.74 11.44
N THR A 118 29.39 -43.61 12.45
CA THR A 118 28.36 -44.58 12.85
C THR A 118 27.60 -44.05 14.06
N ILE A 119 26.28 -43.96 13.93
CA ILE A 119 25.40 -43.32 14.91
C ILE A 119 24.28 -44.30 15.26
N THR A 120 23.92 -44.37 16.53
CA THR A 120 22.77 -45.14 16.99
C THR A 120 21.51 -44.27 16.96
N GLY A 121 20.44 -44.79 16.36
CA GLY A 121 19.15 -44.11 16.33
C GLY A 121 18.44 -44.14 17.68
N ALA A 122 17.82 -43.03 18.05
CA ALA A 122 16.92 -42.93 19.19
C ALA A 122 15.52 -42.54 18.72
N ARG A 123 14.49 -43.18 19.27
CA ARG A 123 13.10 -42.79 18.99
C ARG A 123 12.77 -41.50 19.74
N THR A 124 12.18 -40.54 19.03
CA THR A 124 11.66 -39.29 19.60
C THR A 124 10.31 -39.51 20.28
N ASP A 125 9.90 -38.57 21.13
CA ASP A 125 8.59 -38.64 21.81
C ASP A 125 7.40 -38.56 20.83
N PHE A 126 7.61 -37.98 19.65
CA PHE A 126 6.65 -37.92 18.54
C PHE A 126 6.78 -39.10 17.56
N GLY A 127 7.62 -40.09 17.84
CA GLY A 127 7.63 -41.38 17.13
C GLY A 127 8.60 -41.51 15.94
N ALA A 128 9.29 -40.45 15.54
CA ALA A 128 10.35 -40.51 14.53
C ALA A 128 11.64 -41.14 15.09
N GLU A 129 12.56 -41.54 14.22
CA GLU A 129 13.90 -41.97 14.61
C GLU A 129 14.94 -40.89 14.30
N LEU A 130 15.67 -40.47 15.33
CA LEU A 130 16.72 -39.48 15.24
C LEU A 130 18.10 -40.15 15.37
N TYR A 131 18.94 -39.92 14.38
CA TYR A 131 20.35 -40.33 14.37
C TYR A 131 21.19 -39.07 14.57
N ALA A 132 21.56 -38.77 15.82
CA ALA A 132 22.32 -37.57 16.17
C ALA A 132 23.84 -37.81 16.07
N GLY A 133 24.46 -37.30 15.00
CA GLY A 133 25.90 -37.35 14.78
C GLY A 133 26.62 -36.07 15.20
N GLY A 134 27.95 -36.13 15.25
CA GLY A 134 28.80 -34.99 15.53
C GLY A 134 28.90 -34.00 14.36
N ARG A 135 28.63 -34.45 13.12
CA ARG A 135 28.69 -33.62 11.90
C ARG A 135 27.32 -33.30 11.29
N ALA A 136 26.38 -34.23 11.38
CA ALA A 136 25.00 -34.04 10.93
C ALA A 136 24.06 -34.90 11.78
N SER A 137 22.80 -34.51 11.86
CA SER A 137 21.73 -35.33 12.42
C SER A 137 20.72 -35.68 11.34
N VAL A 138 20.18 -36.90 11.38
CA VAL A 138 19.19 -37.36 10.41
C VAL A 138 17.92 -37.77 11.16
N LEU A 139 16.79 -37.21 10.77
CA LEU A 139 15.48 -37.60 11.27
C LEU A 139 14.77 -38.45 10.21
N VAL A 140 14.23 -39.60 10.60
CA VAL A 140 13.50 -40.52 9.70
C VAL A 140 12.14 -40.85 10.30
N TRP A 141 11.09 -40.78 9.49
CA TRP A 141 9.73 -41.08 9.94
C TRP A 141 8.89 -41.71 8.83
N GLN A 142 7.77 -42.32 9.23
CA GLN A 142 6.74 -42.76 8.29
C GLN A 142 5.72 -41.64 8.08
N GLN A 143 5.66 -41.11 6.86
CA GLN A 143 4.75 -40.04 6.49
C GLN A 143 3.29 -40.54 6.54
N PRO A 144 2.38 -39.80 7.20
CA PRO A 144 0.96 -40.14 7.19
C PRO A 144 0.40 -40.08 5.77
N GLY A 145 -0.42 -41.06 5.36
CA GLY A 145 -0.96 -41.10 3.99
C GLY A 145 -1.87 -39.94 3.59
N ALA A 146 -2.33 -39.14 4.57
CA ALA A 146 -3.08 -37.90 4.35
C ALA A 146 -2.17 -36.66 4.21
N ALA A 147 -0.90 -36.76 4.60
CA ALA A 147 0.04 -35.66 4.54
C ALA A 147 0.65 -35.54 3.14
N GLU A 148 0.63 -34.33 2.59
CA GLU A 148 1.26 -33.99 1.31
C GLU A 148 2.73 -33.57 1.50
N GLY A 149 3.07 -33.05 2.68
CA GLY A 149 4.42 -32.67 3.08
C GLY A 149 4.58 -32.61 4.59
N ALA A 150 5.78 -32.27 5.04
CA ALA A 150 6.11 -32.13 6.45
C ALA A 150 7.16 -31.04 6.66
N GLN A 151 7.17 -30.44 7.84
CA GLN A 151 8.20 -29.51 8.31
C GLN A 151 8.71 -29.95 9.68
N VAL A 152 10.01 -29.79 9.92
CA VAL A 152 10.62 -30.10 11.22
C VAL A 152 10.47 -28.90 12.16
N LEU A 153 10.04 -29.15 13.41
CA LEU A 153 9.89 -28.12 14.42
C LEU A 153 11.04 -28.16 15.45
N PRO A 154 11.52 -27.00 15.95
CA PRO A 154 11.13 -25.64 15.53
C PRO A 154 11.66 -25.29 14.13
N ALA A 155 10.96 -24.42 13.40
CA ALA A 155 11.31 -24.00 12.04
C ALA A 155 12.73 -23.44 11.89
N SER A 156 13.29 -22.89 12.98
CA SER A 156 14.67 -22.39 13.05
C SER A 156 15.75 -23.46 12.83
N LEU A 157 15.37 -24.74 12.76
CA LEU A 157 16.30 -25.84 12.47
C LEU A 157 16.74 -25.89 11.01
N ASP A 158 16.03 -25.18 10.10
CA ASP A 158 16.30 -25.05 8.67
C ASP A 158 16.96 -26.31 8.06
N PRO A 159 16.18 -27.39 7.85
CA PRO A 159 16.75 -28.64 7.37
C PRO A 159 17.33 -28.42 5.97
N GLY A 160 18.61 -28.77 5.78
CA GLY A 160 19.26 -28.66 4.47
C GLY A 160 18.54 -29.48 3.40
N GLU A 161 17.98 -30.63 3.77
CA GLU A 161 17.10 -31.42 2.91
C GLU A 161 15.94 -32.02 3.73
N ILE A 162 14.73 -31.98 3.15
CA ILE A 162 13.55 -32.72 3.62
C ILE A 162 12.85 -33.37 2.43
N GLY A 163 12.54 -34.66 2.53
CA GLY A 163 11.89 -35.34 1.41
C GLY A 163 11.64 -36.83 1.59
N PRO A 164 11.03 -37.47 0.57
CA PRO A 164 10.80 -38.89 0.57
C PRO A 164 12.10 -39.68 0.38
N VAL A 165 12.23 -40.79 1.10
CA VAL A 165 13.32 -41.75 0.94
C VAL A 165 13.20 -42.45 -0.42
N GLN A 166 14.32 -42.72 -1.09
CA GLN A 166 14.32 -43.58 -2.27
C GLN A 166 14.02 -45.03 -1.87
N GLY A 167 12.82 -45.51 -2.20
CA GLY A 167 12.42 -46.89 -1.99
C GLY A 167 10.99 -47.01 -1.46
N PRO A 168 10.77 -47.29 -0.17
CA PRO A 168 9.42 -47.45 0.39
C PRO A 168 8.59 -46.17 0.22
N ASP A 169 7.36 -46.29 -0.28
CA ASP A 169 6.52 -45.17 -0.71
C ASP A 169 6.06 -44.22 0.42
N ASP A 170 6.37 -44.52 1.69
CA ASP A 170 5.85 -43.80 2.86
C ASP A 170 6.94 -43.34 3.84
N LEU A 171 8.23 -43.55 3.55
CA LEU A 171 9.31 -43.09 4.43
C LEU A 171 9.84 -41.74 3.97
N TRP A 172 10.05 -40.85 4.93
CA TRP A 172 10.59 -39.52 4.73
C TRP A 172 11.77 -39.29 5.66
N TYR A 173 12.61 -38.33 5.30
CA TYR A 173 13.75 -37.94 6.10
C TYR A 173 13.97 -36.43 6.07
N ALA A 174 14.72 -35.95 7.07
CA ALA A 174 15.26 -34.61 7.11
C ALA A 174 16.71 -34.66 7.60
N VAL A 175 17.58 -33.84 6.99
CA VAL A 175 18.98 -33.67 7.39
C VAL A 175 19.12 -32.34 8.12
N LEU A 176 19.71 -32.39 9.33
CA LEU A 176 19.90 -31.26 10.22
C LEU A 176 21.40 -31.04 10.47
N GLU A 177 21.85 -29.80 10.52
CA GLU A 177 23.25 -29.47 10.83
C GLU A 177 23.64 -29.91 12.25
N ALA A 178 24.92 -30.19 12.54
CA ALA A 178 25.36 -30.48 13.92
C ALA A 178 26.16 -29.32 14.56
N PRO A 179 26.01 -29.07 15.87
CA PRO A 179 25.05 -29.68 16.78
C PRO A 179 23.67 -28.99 16.68
N ALA A 180 22.75 -29.55 15.90
CA ALA A 180 21.38 -29.08 15.83
C ALA A 180 20.73 -29.14 17.21
N ARG A 181 19.84 -28.19 17.47
CA ARG A 181 18.84 -28.36 18.51
C ARG A 181 18.02 -29.62 18.18
N LEU A 182 17.63 -30.38 19.19
CA LEU A 182 16.84 -31.57 18.94
C LEU A 182 15.48 -31.18 18.37
N PRO A 183 14.99 -31.85 17.31
CA PRO A 183 13.64 -31.59 16.81
C PRO A 183 12.61 -31.91 17.89
N GLU A 184 11.61 -31.05 18.00
CA GLU A 184 10.57 -31.12 19.03
C GLU A 184 9.32 -31.83 18.51
N ASP A 185 9.01 -31.71 17.22
CA ASP A 185 7.87 -32.35 16.55
C ASP A 185 8.02 -32.29 15.02
N LEU A 186 7.05 -32.87 14.30
CA LEU A 186 6.84 -32.71 12.88
C LEU A 186 5.49 -32.04 12.65
N LEU A 187 5.47 -31.03 11.78
CA LEU A 187 4.26 -30.37 11.31
C LEU A 187 3.87 -30.96 9.95
N PHE A 188 2.69 -31.56 9.86
CA PHE A 188 2.13 -32.10 8.62
C PHE A 188 1.08 -31.17 8.04
N HIS A 189 0.95 -31.18 6.72
CA HIS A 189 -0.16 -30.55 6.02
C HIS A 189 -0.69 -31.47 4.91
N GLY A 190 -1.99 -31.36 4.63
CA GLY A 190 -2.64 -32.10 3.56
C GLY A 190 -4.16 -31.96 3.59
N ASP A 191 -4.81 -32.04 2.43
CA ASP A 191 -6.26 -31.85 2.27
C ASP A 191 -6.80 -30.58 2.98
N GLY A 192 -5.96 -29.54 3.06
CA GLY A 192 -6.29 -28.26 3.69
C GLY A 192 -6.39 -28.30 5.23
N SER A 193 -5.74 -29.27 5.87
CA SER A 193 -5.58 -29.37 7.33
C SER A 193 -4.09 -29.32 7.70
N VAL A 194 -3.79 -28.90 8.93
CA VAL A 194 -2.45 -28.90 9.52
C VAL A 194 -2.50 -29.59 10.87
N TRP A 195 -1.53 -30.46 11.16
CA TRP A 195 -1.48 -31.22 12.42
C TRP A 195 -0.05 -31.63 12.75
N THR A 196 0.22 -32.02 13.99
CA THR A 196 1.55 -32.44 14.44
C THR A 196 1.66 -33.96 14.60
N ALA A 197 2.87 -34.50 14.58
CA ALA A 197 3.12 -35.91 14.94
C ALA A 197 2.78 -36.17 16.41
N GLY A 198 2.93 -35.16 17.29
CA GLY A 198 2.48 -35.18 18.68
C GLY A 198 0.95 -35.30 18.85
N GLY A 199 0.17 -35.14 17.78
CA GLY A 199 -1.28 -35.35 17.78
C GLY A 199 -2.12 -34.10 17.99
N GLU A 200 -1.52 -32.92 17.93
CA GLU A 200 -2.24 -31.64 17.93
C GLU A 200 -2.78 -31.37 16.51
N VAL A 201 -4.02 -30.89 16.41
CA VAL A 201 -4.63 -30.52 15.13
C VAL A 201 -4.85 -29.01 15.15
N ALA A 202 -4.40 -28.33 14.09
CA ALA A 202 -4.49 -26.88 14.01
C ALA A 202 -5.93 -26.43 13.78
N ASP A 203 -6.31 -25.33 14.42
CA ASP A 203 -7.47 -24.57 14.00
C ASP A 203 -7.17 -23.96 12.63
N THR A 204 -8.17 -23.88 11.74
CA THR A 204 -8.00 -23.30 10.41
C THR A 204 -9.09 -22.29 10.10
N ALA A 205 -8.74 -21.26 9.35
CA ALA A 205 -9.68 -20.26 8.85
C ALA A 205 -9.33 -19.87 7.41
N VAL A 206 -10.31 -19.30 6.70
CA VAL A 206 -10.08 -18.70 5.38
C VAL A 206 -10.07 -17.19 5.55
N VAL A 207 -9.02 -16.55 5.05
CA VAL A 207 -8.87 -15.10 4.97
C VAL A 207 -8.93 -14.71 3.50
N GLY A 208 -9.66 -13.66 3.18
CA GLY A 208 -9.92 -13.28 1.79
C GLY A 208 -9.94 -11.77 1.60
N ASP A 209 -9.40 -11.33 0.47
CA ASP A 209 -9.56 -9.97 -0.04
C ASP A 209 -9.79 -10.01 -1.55
N GLY A 210 -10.91 -9.44 -1.99
CA GLY A 210 -11.36 -9.48 -3.37
C GLY A 210 -11.44 -10.88 -3.97
N ARG A 211 -10.43 -11.25 -4.78
CA ARG A 211 -10.34 -12.55 -5.47
C ARG A 211 -9.28 -13.48 -4.88
N VAL A 212 -8.47 -12.99 -3.94
CA VAL A 212 -7.42 -13.76 -3.30
C VAL A 212 -7.98 -14.34 -2.01
N GLU A 213 -7.83 -15.65 -1.85
CA GLU A 213 -8.19 -16.36 -0.62
C GLU A 213 -6.98 -17.18 -0.16
N ARG A 214 -6.75 -17.19 1.15
CA ARG A 214 -5.71 -18.01 1.79
C ARG A 214 -6.32 -18.75 2.97
N ARG A 215 -5.89 -20.00 3.15
CA ARG A 215 -6.23 -20.76 4.35
C ARG A 215 -5.08 -20.63 5.34
N VAL A 216 -5.40 -20.11 6.51
CA VAL A 216 -4.45 -19.95 7.62
C VAL A 216 -4.72 -20.99 8.70
N PHE A 217 -3.71 -21.26 9.52
CA PHE A 217 -3.81 -22.16 10.65
C PHE A 217 -3.21 -21.57 11.93
N SER A 218 -3.65 -22.08 13.08
CA SER A 218 -3.07 -21.78 14.39
C SER A 218 -2.97 -23.04 15.26
N LEU A 219 -1.83 -23.20 15.92
CA LEU A 219 -1.52 -24.22 16.93
C LEU A 219 -1.10 -23.48 18.22
N PRO A 220 -2.07 -23.04 19.04
CA PRO A 220 -1.82 -22.11 20.15
C PRO A 220 -0.95 -22.73 21.25
N ASP A 221 -1.03 -24.04 21.48
CA ASP A 221 -0.21 -24.73 22.49
C ASP A 221 1.29 -24.71 22.12
N ARG A 222 1.60 -24.48 20.84
CA ARG A 222 2.95 -24.35 20.29
C ARG A 222 3.31 -22.94 19.82
N GLN A 223 2.39 -21.99 19.91
CA GLN A 223 2.54 -20.62 19.39
C GLN A 223 2.88 -20.57 17.89
N LEU A 224 2.46 -21.59 17.14
CA LEU A 224 2.69 -21.69 15.70
C LEU A 224 1.45 -21.25 14.95
N SER A 225 1.65 -20.58 13.83
CA SER A 225 0.60 -20.05 12.99
C SER A 225 1.16 -19.83 11.59
N GLY A 226 0.33 -19.95 10.57
CA GLY A 226 0.84 -19.84 9.20
C GLY A 226 -0.20 -20.11 8.12
N VAL A 227 0.28 -20.39 6.90
CA VAL A 227 -0.52 -20.72 5.72
C VAL A 227 -0.57 -22.23 5.56
N VAL A 228 -1.77 -22.78 5.34
CA VAL A 228 -1.97 -24.23 5.19
C VAL A 228 -1.32 -24.78 3.92
N ASP A 229 -1.37 -24.02 2.83
CA ASP A 229 -0.78 -24.42 1.55
C ASP A 229 0.75 -24.40 1.67
N GLY A 230 1.34 -25.57 1.90
CA GLY A 230 2.79 -25.73 2.13
C GLY A 230 3.22 -25.63 3.60
N ALA A 231 2.28 -25.47 4.54
CA ALA A 231 2.56 -25.27 5.97
C ALA A 231 3.55 -24.14 6.26
N GLU A 232 3.53 -23.06 5.47
CA GLU A 232 4.43 -21.93 5.64
C GLU A 232 4.15 -21.22 6.97
N LEU A 233 5.10 -21.25 7.89
CA LEU A 233 4.98 -20.62 9.21
C LEU A 233 5.17 -19.12 9.09
N VAL A 234 4.29 -18.36 9.74
CA VAL A 234 4.32 -16.90 9.80
C VAL A 234 4.60 -16.48 11.24
N PRO A 235 5.81 -15.96 11.54
CA PRO A 235 6.12 -15.43 12.86
C PRO A 235 5.17 -14.28 13.26
N PRO A 236 4.95 -14.04 14.56
CA PRO A 236 4.20 -12.87 15.01
C PRO A 236 4.84 -11.57 14.49
N GLY A 237 4.05 -10.67 13.91
CA GLY A 237 4.53 -9.41 13.32
C GLY A 237 5.15 -9.56 11.93
N ASP A 238 5.13 -10.77 11.36
CA ASP A 238 5.67 -11.05 10.02
C ASP A 238 4.57 -11.23 8.98
N ALA A 239 4.96 -11.23 7.71
CA ALA A 239 4.05 -11.38 6.59
C ALA A 239 4.64 -12.25 5.47
N VAL A 240 3.74 -12.96 4.78
CA VAL A 240 4.06 -13.70 3.56
C VAL A 240 3.51 -12.93 2.37
N VAL A 241 4.34 -12.79 1.36
CA VAL A 241 3.98 -12.12 0.10
C VAL A 241 3.95 -13.13 -1.03
N GLY A 242 3.07 -12.91 -2.01
CA GLY A 242 3.09 -13.71 -3.22
C GLY A 242 2.34 -13.07 -4.36
N VAL A 243 2.33 -13.79 -5.49
CA VAL A 243 1.70 -13.35 -6.73
C VAL A 243 0.81 -14.46 -7.25
N ASP A 244 -0.48 -14.17 -7.41
CA ASP A 244 -1.43 -15.08 -8.04
C ASP A 244 -1.59 -14.72 -9.52
N GLN A 245 -1.22 -15.64 -10.41
CA GLN A 245 -1.50 -15.51 -11.84
C GLN A 245 -2.96 -15.87 -12.10
N LEU A 246 -3.80 -14.87 -12.31
CA LEU A 246 -5.18 -15.12 -12.68
C LEU A 246 -5.25 -15.64 -14.13
N PRO A 247 -6.12 -16.63 -14.42
CA PRO A 247 -6.28 -17.09 -15.79
C PRO A 247 -6.74 -15.95 -16.71
N TRP A 248 -6.04 -15.73 -17.84
CA TRP A 248 -6.31 -14.66 -18.81
C TRP A 248 -7.80 -14.53 -19.21
N TRP A 249 -8.55 -15.64 -19.26
CA TRP A 249 -9.98 -15.66 -19.62
C TRP A 249 -10.91 -15.15 -18.50
N ARG A 250 -10.40 -14.89 -17.30
CA ARG A 250 -11.07 -14.14 -16.22
C ARG A 250 -10.60 -12.68 -16.14
N GLY A 251 -9.96 -12.18 -17.20
CA GLY A 251 -9.32 -10.87 -17.24
C GLY A 251 -8.04 -10.84 -16.40
N GLY A 252 -7.30 -11.94 -16.39
CA GLY A 252 -6.25 -12.20 -15.39
C GLY A 252 -4.98 -11.40 -15.64
N ASP A 253 -4.91 -10.23 -15.02
CA ASP A 253 -3.67 -9.62 -14.59
C ASP A 253 -3.13 -10.37 -13.37
N ASP A 254 -1.82 -10.31 -13.15
CA ASP A 254 -1.19 -10.82 -11.94
C ASP A 254 -1.68 -10.02 -10.73
N VAL A 255 -1.88 -10.66 -9.58
CA VAL A 255 -2.33 -10.02 -8.34
C VAL A 255 -1.27 -10.23 -7.26
N ASP A 256 -0.68 -9.14 -6.79
CA ASP A 256 0.19 -9.14 -5.62
C ASP A 256 -0.67 -9.24 -4.36
N TRP A 257 -0.25 -10.05 -3.40
CA TRP A 257 -0.94 -10.17 -2.12
C TRP A 257 0.05 -10.25 -0.95
N VAL A 258 -0.41 -9.79 0.21
CA VAL A 258 0.30 -9.87 1.49
C VAL A 258 -0.63 -10.43 2.54
N LEU A 259 -0.17 -11.46 3.23
CA LEU A 259 -0.84 -12.05 4.38
C LEU A 259 0.02 -11.81 5.62
N ALA A 260 -0.47 -11.04 6.59
CA ALA A 260 0.21 -10.83 7.87
C ALA A 260 -0.42 -11.64 9.00
N ARG A 261 0.45 -12.03 9.94
CA ARG A 261 0.06 -12.45 11.28
C ARG A 261 0.22 -11.26 12.23
N LEU A 262 -0.91 -10.74 12.68
CA LEU A 262 -1.03 -9.57 13.53
C LEU A 262 -1.32 -9.96 14.99
N PRO A 263 -1.08 -9.05 15.95
CA PRO A 263 -1.50 -9.23 17.34
C PRO A 263 -3.01 -9.54 17.45
N GLN A 264 -3.39 -10.27 18.50
CA GLN A 264 -4.78 -10.71 18.70
C GLN A 264 -5.78 -9.55 18.76
N GLU A 265 -5.34 -8.40 19.29
CA GLU A 265 -6.13 -7.18 19.39
C GLU A 265 -6.38 -6.47 18.05
N ALA A 266 -5.69 -6.83 16.97
CA ALA A 266 -5.90 -6.22 15.67
C ALA A 266 -7.29 -6.59 15.12
N ASP A 267 -8.16 -5.60 14.98
CA ASP A 267 -9.50 -5.73 14.39
C ASP A 267 -9.47 -5.42 12.89
N ARG A 268 -8.56 -4.53 12.49
CA ARG A 268 -8.41 -4.05 11.12
C ARG A 268 -6.96 -4.01 10.69
N ALA A 269 -6.73 -4.14 9.39
CA ALA A 269 -5.44 -3.92 8.78
C ALA A 269 -5.57 -3.11 7.49
N ARG A 270 -4.50 -2.45 7.06
CA ARG A 270 -4.41 -1.80 5.75
C ARG A 270 -3.03 -2.01 5.16
N LEU A 271 -3.01 -2.29 3.86
CA LEU A 271 -1.76 -2.33 3.10
C LEU A 271 -1.16 -0.94 3.08
N VAL A 272 0.14 -0.80 3.31
CA VAL A 272 0.82 0.49 3.11
C VAL A 272 1.96 0.34 2.11
N THR A 273 1.96 1.25 1.15
CA THR A 273 3.00 1.35 0.12
C THR A 273 4.10 2.25 0.63
N THR A 274 5.09 1.71 1.36
CA THR A 274 6.19 2.55 1.85
C THR A 274 7.58 1.97 1.63
N ALA A 275 8.48 2.83 1.17
CA ALA A 275 9.87 2.80 1.59
C ALA A 275 9.95 3.34 3.04
N PRO A 276 10.86 2.84 3.89
CA PRO A 276 10.92 3.22 5.31
C PRO A 276 10.91 4.75 5.52
N GLY A 277 9.97 5.25 6.34
CA GLY A 277 9.91 6.65 6.76
C GLY A 277 9.19 7.64 5.83
N ARG A 278 8.41 7.17 4.84
CA ARG A 278 7.52 8.02 4.03
C ARG A 278 6.20 7.30 3.80
N HIS A 279 5.19 7.60 4.60
CA HIS A 279 3.86 7.00 4.47
C HIS A 279 3.07 7.67 3.33
N VAL A 280 2.81 6.90 2.27
CA VAL A 280 1.96 7.31 1.15
C VAL A 280 1.11 6.11 0.74
N GLY A 281 -0.21 6.25 0.87
CA GLY A 281 -1.19 5.27 0.41
C GLY A 281 -1.52 4.17 1.42
N GLY A 282 -2.56 4.38 2.22
CA GLY A 282 -3.29 3.28 2.84
C GLY A 282 -4.14 2.61 1.76
N GLY A 283 -3.80 1.38 1.38
CA GLY A 283 -4.71 0.51 0.64
C GLY A 283 -6.02 0.31 1.41
N PRO A 284 -7.02 -0.34 0.80
CA PRO A 284 -8.31 -0.55 1.46
C PRO A 284 -8.12 -1.20 2.84
N VAL A 285 -8.85 -0.68 3.82
CA VAL A 285 -8.91 -1.28 5.15
C VAL A 285 -9.63 -2.62 5.03
N VAL A 286 -8.96 -3.69 5.46
CA VAL A 286 -9.49 -5.05 5.51
C VAL A 286 -9.76 -5.46 6.95
N ASP A 287 -10.81 -6.24 7.15
CA ASP A 287 -11.11 -6.84 8.45
C ASP A 287 -10.12 -7.97 8.73
N THR A 288 -9.72 -8.13 9.99
CA THR A 288 -8.89 -9.27 10.40
C THR A 288 -9.74 -10.51 10.68
N VAL A 289 -9.13 -11.68 10.55
CA VAL A 289 -9.71 -12.96 10.95
C VAL A 289 -8.99 -13.45 12.19
N GLN A 290 -9.71 -13.50 13.31
CA GLN A 290 -9.24 -14.01 14.58
C GLN A 290 -9.07 -15.53 14.53
N LEU A 291 -7.88 -16.04 14.85
CA LEU A 291 -7.59 -17.47 14.87
C LEU A 291 -6.54 -17.81 15.94
N GLY A 292 -6.95 -18.53 16.98
CA GLY A 292 -6.09 -18.90 18.09
C GLY A 292 -5.65 -17.67 18.90
N ASP A 293 -4.34 -17.46 18.99
CA ASP A 293 -3.68 -16.36 19.71
C ASP A 293 -3.32 -15.16 18.81
N SER A 294 -3.80 -15.16 17.57
CA SER A 294 -3.38 -14.20 16.54
C SER A 294 -4.57 -13.72 15.70
N ALA A 295 -4.37 -12.61 15.01
CA ALA A 295 -5.27 -12.13 13.97
C ALA A 295 -4.57 -12.22 12.61
N PHE A 296 -5.30 -12.54 11.54
CA PHE A 296 -4.75 -12.59 10.19
C PHE A 296 -5.43 -11.58 9.29
N ALA A 297 -4.64 -10.88 8.49
CA ALA A 297 -5.14 -9.99 7.45
C ALA A 297 -4.54 -10.35 6.10
N LEU A 298 -5.39 -10.39 5.08
CA LEU A 298 -4.97 -10.54 3.69
C LEU A 298 -5.33 -9.26 2.95
N ALA A 299 -4.38 -8.69 2.24
CA ALA A 299 -4.61 -7.57 1.34
C ALA A 299 -4.04 -7.90 -0.04
N SER A 300 -4.74 -7.50 -1.08
CA SER A 300 -4.40 -7.77 -2.48
C SER A 300 -4.49 -6.52 -3.34
N ARG A 301 -3.65 -6.45 -4.38
CA ARG A 301 -3.67 -5.37 -5.37
C ARG A 301 -3.25 -5.89 -6.74
N PRO A 302 -3.65 -5.21 -7.84
CA PRO A 302 -3.09 -5.50 -9.16
C PRO A 302 -1.56 -5.44 -9.12
N ALA A 303 -0.89 -6.45 -9.68
CA ALA A 303 0.56 -6.49 -9.73
C ALA A 303 1.09 -5.38 -10.64
N GLN A 304 2.05 -4.59 -10.14
CA GLN A 304 2.69 -3.56 -10.94
C GLN A 304 3.95 -4.14 -11.63
N PRO A 305 4.29 -3.71 -12.86
CA PRO A 305 5.52 -4.14 -13.52
C PRO A 305 6.76 -3.81 -12.66
N GLY A 306 7.42 -4.84 -12.13
CA GLY A 306 8.61 -4.69 -11.28
C GLY A 306 8.35 -4.66 -9.76
N SER A 307 7.11 -4.81 -9.29
CA SER A 307 6.76 -4.86 -7.86
C SER A 307 7.24 -6.12 -7.14
N GLY A 308 7.44 -7.22 -7.88
CA GLY A 308 7.43 -8.57 -7.34
C GLY A 308 8.42 -8.92 -6.22
N GLN A 309 9.43 -8.10 -5.91
CA GLN A 309 10.38 -8.36 -4.81
C GLN A 309 11.05 -7.14 -4.16
N VAL A 310 10.93 -5.92 -4.72
CA VAL A 310 11.81 -4.80 -4.30
C VAL A 310 11.19 -3.92 -3.20
N PHE A 311 9.87 -3.98 -3.00
CA PHE A 311 9.17 -3.28 -1.93
C PHE A 311 8.08 -4.20 -1.39
N GLY A 312 8.42 -5.05 -0.41
CA GLY A 312 7.43 -5.84 0.31
C GLY A 312 6.39 -4.87 0.88
N PRO A 313 5.11 -4.96 0.49
CA PRO A 313 4.10 -4.07 1.04
C PRO A 313 4.10 -4.27 2.56
N ASP A 314 4.18 -3.17 3.31
CA ASP A 314 4.06 -3.24 4.76
C ASP A 314 2.56 -3.29 5.12
N LEU A 315 2.24 -3.74 6.33
CA LEU A 315 0.88 -3.74 6.83
C LEU A 315 0.82 -2.92 8.11
N GLN A 316 -0.17 -2.06 8.20
CA GLN A 316 -0.54 -1.40 9.44
C GLN A 316 -1.79 -2.07 9.99
N TRP A 317 -1.93 -2.09 11.30
CA TRP A 317 -3.08 -2.67 11.98
C TRP A 317 -3.65 -1.72 13.03
N SER A 318 -4.92 -1.89 13.34
CA SER A 318 -5.63 -1.08 14.32
C SER A 318 -6.59 -1.94 15.14
N ALA A 319 -6.65 -1.65 16.45
CA ALA A 319 -7.59 -2.30 17.37
C ALA A 319 -8.96 -1.58 17.41
N ASP A 320 -9.00 -0.30 17.07
CA ASP A 320 -10.18 0.57 17.19
C ASP A 320 -10.54 1.30 15.87
N GLY A 321 -9.71 1.12 14.83
CA GLY A 321 -9.79 1.83 13.58
C GLY A 321 -9.26 3.27 13.64
N GLN A 322 -8.78 3.74 14.80
CA GLN A 322 -8.27 5.10 15.05
C GLN A 322 -6.76 5.14 15.15
N GLU A 323 -6.20 4.34 16.06
CA GLU A 323 -4.76 4.24 16.26
C GLU A 323 -4.20 3.13 15.37
N TRP A 324 -3.27 3.49 14.50
CA TRP A 324 -2.62 2.56 13.58
C TRP A 324 -1.21 2.26 14.07
N ASN A 325 -0.89 0.99 14.15
CA ASN A 325 0.43 0.49 14.50
C ASN A 325 1.07 -0.13 13.26
N ASP A 326 2.39 -0.06 13.15
CA ASP A 326 3.13 -0.80 12.14
C ASP A 326 3.22 -2.28 12.52
N ARG A 327 3.94 -3.06 11.70
CA ARG A 327 4.11 -4.49 11.94
C ARG A 327 4.76 -4.81 13.29
N ASP A 328 5.66 -3.94 13.76
CA ASP A 328 6.44 -4.11 14.98
C ASP A 328 5.61 -3.72 16.22
N GLY A 329 4.42 -3.17 16.00
CA GLY A 329 3.51 -2.69 17.03
C GLY A 329 3.84 -1.28 17.51
N ASP A 330 4.74 -0.58 16.81
CA ASP A 330 5.01 0.82 17.07
C ASP A 330 3.86 1.65 16.52
N LEU A 331 3.41 2.61 17.32
CA LEU A 331 2.38 3.55 16.91
C LEU A 331 2.92 4.32 15.70
N VAL A 332 2.21 4.21 14.58
CA VAL A 332 2.54 4.97 13.38
C VAL A 332 2.24 6.42 13.69
N GLY A 333 3.31 7.20 13.83
CA GLY A 333 3.21 8.65 13.98
C GLY A 333 2.42 9.25 12.83
N ALA A 334 1.83 10.42 13.05
CA ALA A 334 1.07 11.16 12.06
C ALA A 334 1.88 11.56 10.80
N ASP A 335 3.14 11.15 10.67
CA ASP A 335 4.03 11.56 9.59
C ASP A 335 3.55 10.97 8.25
N GLY A 336 3.13 11.85 7.35
CA GLY A 336 2.21 11.60 6.23
C GLY A 336 1.05 12.61 6.26
N LEU A 337 -0.10 12.31 5.65
CA LEU A 337 -1.31 13.13 5.79
C LEU A 337 -1.97 13.01 7.18
N ALA A 338 -1.19 12.88 8.26
CA ALA A 338 -1.71 12.77 9.62
C ALA A 338 -2.78 11.68 9.78
N GLY A 339 -2.52 10.49 9.23
CA GLY A 339 -3.43 9.35 9.30
C GLY A 339 -4.74 9.51 8.52
N VAL A 340 -4.83 10.49 7.61
CA VAL A 340 -5.99 10.68 6.74
C VAL A 340 -5.89 9.77 5.53
N ASP A 341 -6.91 8.92 5.37
CA ASP A 341 -7.10 8.05 4.21
C ASP A 341 -7.86 8.82 3.13
N VAL A 342 -7.30 8.87 1.92
CA VAL A 342 -7.94 9.47 0.75
C VAL A 342 -8.34 8.35 -0.20
N THR A 343 -9.64 8.25 -0.50
CA THR A 343 -10.19 7.20 -1.36
C THR A 343 -11.18 7.77 -2.37
N GLY A 344 -11.37 7.09 -3.50
CA GLY A 344 -12.37 7.45 -4.51
C GLY A 344 -11.78 7.56 -5.91
N THR A 345 -12.44 8.39 -6.73
CA THR A 345 -11.99 8.79 -8.08
C THR A 345 -11.96 10.32 -8.12
N ASP A 346 -11.29 10.95 -9.08
CA ASP A 346 -11.14 12.42 -9.19
C ASP A 346 -12.39 13.21 -8.72
N SER A 347 -13.53 13.02 -9.39
CA SER A 347 -14.78 13.75 -9.05
C SER A 347 -15.48 13.34 -7.74
N GLN A 348 -14.97 12.32 -7.03
CA GLN A 348 -15.59 11.69 -5.86
C GLN A 348 -14.59 11.37 -4.75
N LEU A 349 -13.45 12.07 -4.68
CA LEU A 349 -12.50 11.88 -3.59
C LEU A 349 -13.18 12.11 -2.24
N ARG A 350 -12.82 11.27 -1.27
CA ARG A 350 -13.25 11.32 0.11
C ARG A 350 -12.03 11.19 0.99
N ALA A 351 -11.91 12.08 1.96
CA ALA A 351 -10.98 11.91 3.05
C ALA A 351 -11.72 11.40 4.28
N THR A 352 -11.12 10.41 4.93
CA THR A 352 -11.55 9.92 6.24
C THR A 352 -10.36 9.90 7.17
N ARG A 353 -10.51 10.38 8.39
CA ARG A 353 -9.59 10.04 9.48
C ARG A 353 -10.24 8.93 10.28
N ALA A 354 -9.56 7.79 10.35
CA ALA A 354 -10.02 6.68 11.17
C ALA A 354 -11.46 6.22 10.87
N GLY A 355 -11.80 6.15 9.58
CA GLY A 355 -13.14 5.81 9.08
C GLY A 355 -14.21 6.88 9.29
N VAL A 356 -13.91 8.01 9.94
CA VAL A 356 -14.79 9.16 10.06
C VAL A 356 -14.58 10.09 8.87
N PRO A 357 -15.61 10.38 8.05
CA PRO A 357 -15.50 11.33 6.96
C PRO A 357 -15.13 12.73 7.47
N LEU A 358 -14.11 13.32 6.85
CA LEU A 358 -13.72 14.71 7.11
C LEU A 358 -14.65 15.69 6.40
N VAL A 359 -14.67 16.94 6.85
CA VAL A 359 -15.54 17.98 6.30
C VAL A 359 -14.90 18.57 5.05
N PRO A 360 -15.54 18.45 3.86
CA PRO A 360 -14.97 19.00 2.63
C PRO A 360 -14.99 20.52 2.63
N VAL A 361 -13.88 21.13 2.18
CA VAL A 361 -13.78 22.58 1.95
C VAL A 361 -14.31 22.90 0.54
N PRO A 362 -15.41 23.65 0.41
CA PRO A 362 -16.00 23.94 -0.90
C PRO A 362 -15.25 25.05 -1.64
N GLY A 363 -15.32 25.04 -2.98
CA GLY A 363 -14.96 26.19 -3.81
C GLY A 363 -13.46 26.37 -4.06
N LEU A 364 -12.68 25.28 -4.11
CA LEU A 364 -11.22 25.32 -4.30
C LEU A 364 -10.75 25.18 -5.75
N GLY A 365 -11.67 24.92 -6.69
CA GLY A 365 -11.37 24.57 -8.09
C GLY A 365 -11.82 23.16 -8.45
N ALA A 366 -11.79 22.80 -9.74
CA ALA A 366 -12.24 21.48 -10.21
C ALA A 366 -11.24 20.35 -9.91
N ASP A 367 -9.97 20.70 -9.67
CA ASP A 367 -8.83 19.78 -9.55
C ASP A 367 -8.15 19.87 -8.17
N VAL A 368 -8.84 20.49 -7.20
CA VAL A 368 -8.35 20.67 -5.83
C VAL A 368 -9.42 20.18 -4.86
N TRP A 369 -9.01 19.30 -3.95
CA TRP A 369 -9.84 18.84 -2.86
C TRP A 369 -9.15 19.18 -1.56
N ALA A 370 -9.92 19.69 -0.59
CA ALA A 370 -9.44 19.79 0.77
C ALA A 370 -10.49 19.37 1.77
N TRP A 371 -10.02 18.95 2.93
CA TRP A 371 -10.86 18.56 4.05
C TRP A 371 -10.31 19.12 5.35
N GLU A 372 -11.22 19.64 6.17
CA GLU A 372 -10.94 20.12 7.52
C GLU A 372 -11.03 18.96 8.53
N ASP A 373 -10.08 18.93 9.44
CA ASP A 373 -10.05 18.09 10.62
C ASP A 373 -9.56 18.87 11.84
N GLY A 374 -10.49 19.51 12.55
CA GLY A 374 -10.16 20.43 13.63
C GLY A 374 -9.36 21.64 13.11
N ASP A 375 -8.16 21.84 13.66
CA ASP A 375 -7.24 22.93 13.27
C ASP A 375 -6.28 22.48 12.14
N GLU A 376 -6.62 21.42 11.40
CA GLU A 376 -5.82 20.88 10.32
C GLU A 376 -6.61 20.86 9.01
N VAL A 377 -5.89 21.04 7.89
CA VAL A 377 -6.45 20.89 6.55
C VAL A 377 -5.59 19.91 5.77
N VAL A 378 -6.22 18.87 5.22
CA VAL A 378 -5.62 18.00 4.21
C VAL A 378 -6.01 18.51 2.84
N LEU A 379 -5.04 18.75 1.98
CA LEU A 379 -5.19 19.24 0.62
C LEU A 379 -4.64 18.20 -0.36
N VAL A 380 -5.38 17.90 -1.41
CA VAL A 380 -5.00 17.00 -2.51
C VAL A 380 -5.28 17.71 -3.83
N ALA A 381 -4.39 17.59 -4.80
CA ALA A 381 -4.52 18.22 -6.11
C ALA A 381 -4.36 17.19 -7.21
N ASP A 382 -5.19 17.27 -8.26
CA ASP A 382 -5.03 16.44 -9.47
C ASP A 382 -3.97 17.05 -10.37
N VAL A 383 -2.75 16.96 -9.86
CA VAL A 383 -1.55 17.27 -10.62
C VAL A 383 -0.66 16.05 -10.50
N GLU A 384 -0.62 15.26 -11.59
CA GLU A 384 0.38 14.19 -11.70
C GLU A 384 1.77 14.78 -11.48
N GLU A 385 2.61 14.05 -10.74
CA GLU A 385 4.00 14.47 -10.50
C GLU A 385 4.78 14.50 -11.83
N LYS A 386 4.75 15.65 -12.50
CA LYS A 386 5.49 15.85 -13.75
C LYS A 386 6.98 16.06 -13.52
N ALA A 387 7.37 16.55 -12.34
CA ALA A 387 8.76 16.82 -12.00
C ALA A 387 9.07 16.55 -10.52
N PRO A 388 10.22 15.91 -10.22
CA PRO A 388 10.63 15.53 -8.87
C PRO A 388 10.94 16.72 -7.95
N MET A 389 10.87 17.95 -8.47
CA MET A 389 11.07 19.19 -7.73
C MET A 389 9.79 19.99 -7.49
N SER A 390 8.65 19.51 -8.01
CA SER A 390 7.35 20.13 -7.79
C SER A 390 6.92 20.02 -6.33
N ARG A 391 6.17 21.02 -5.87
CA ARG A 391 5.57 21.07 -4.53
C ARG A 391 4.17 21.64 -4.60
N LEU A 392 3.25 21.05 -3.86
CA LEU A 392 1.92 21.59 -3.65
C LEU A 392 1.96 22.63 -2.52
N VAL A 393 1.37 23.79 -2.78
CA VAL A 393 1.41 24.96 -1.90
C VAL A 393 -0.03 25.45 -1.68
N PRO A 394 -0.55 25.41 -0.44
CA PRO A 394 -1.90 25.88 -0.16
C PRO A 394 -2.00 27.41 -0.28
N VAL A 395 -3.17 27.89 -0.73
CA VAL A 395 -3.50 29.30 -0.80
C VAL A 395 -4.53 29.63 0.28
N VAL A 396 -4.16 30.45 1.27
CA VAL A 396 -4.96 30.72 2.47
C VAL A 396 -5.38 32.20 2.53
N ARG A 397 -6.65 32.45 2.83
CA ARG A 397 -7.21 33.79 3.08
C ARG A 397 -7.32 34.05 4.57
N TRP A 398 -6.84 35.22 4.99
CA TRP A 398 -7.06 35.76 6.34
C TRP A 398 -8.00 36.97 6.28
N PRO A 399 -9.10 37.01 7.06
CA PRO A 399 -10.08 38.09 6.99
C PRO A 399 -9.62 39.39 7.65
N ASP A 400 -8.81 39.35 8.72
CA ASP A 400 -8.46 40.58 9.47
C ASP A 400 -7.27 41.35 8.88
N ALA A 401 -6.59 40.81 7.87
CA ALA A 401 -5.45 41.47 7.23
C ALA A 401 -5.84 42.80 6.53
N ALA A 402 -7.13 43.01 6.26
CA ALA A 402 -7.65 44.19 5.59
C ALA A 402 -7.83 45.42 6.50
N GLU A 403 -7.94 45.27 7.83
CA GLU A 403 -8.28 46.40 8.72
C GLU A 403 -7.08 47.28 9.12
N ASP A 404 -5.84 46.75 9.08
CA ASP A 404 -4.63 47.47 9.56
C ASP A 404 -3.75 48.06 8.44
N GLY A 405 -4.24 48.14 7.19
CA GLY A 405 -3.43 48.62 6.06
C GLY A 405 -2.27 47.68 5.68
N GLY A 406 -2.27 46.46 6.24
CA GLY A 406 -1.58 45.32 5.66
C GLY A 406 -2.25 44.89 4.35
N PRO A 407 -1.57 44.12 3.49
CA PRO A 407 -2.20 43.60 2.29
C PRO A 407 -3.46 42.82 2.71
N ALA A 408 -4.62 43.14 2.11
CA ALA A 408 -5.93 42.54 2.42
C ALA A 408 -6.06 41.04 2.03
N SER A 409 -4.92 40.34 1.99
CA SER A 409 -4.72 38.92 1.77
C SER A 409 -3.21 38.67 1.74
N ALA A 410 -2.56 38.51 2.89
CA ALA A 410 -1.16 38.09 2.95
C ALA A 410 -1.06 36.59 2.60
N LEU A 411 -1.33 36.21 1.34
CA LEU A 411 -1.32 34.84 0.80
C LEU A 411 0.09 34.24 0.88
N ALA A 412 0.56 33.95 2.09
CA ALA A 412 1.86 33.36 2.32
C ALA A 412 1.75 31.87 2.01
N PRO A 413 2.50 31.34 1.03
CA PRO A 413 2.61 29.91 0.84
C PRO A 413 3.20 29.30 2.11
N GLN A 414 2.37 28.74 2.98
CA GLN A 414 2.90 28.00 4.13
C GLN A 414 3.61 26.77 3.58
N LEU A 415 4.92 26.72 3.81
CA LEU A 415 5.76 25.57 3.51
C LEU A 415 5.27 24.39 4.32
N VAL A 416 4.45 23.56 3.67
CA VAL A 416 4.13 22.21 4.13
C VAL A 416 5.47 21.48 4.23
N GLN A 417 5.80 21.03 5.44
CA GLN A 417 7.16 20.56 5.74
C GLN A 417 7.54 19.27 5.01
N GLU A 418 6.59 18.56 4.39
CA GLU A 418 6.89 17.28 3.74
C GLU A 418 6.12 17.09 2.43
N ARG A 419 6.79 16.42 1.47
CA ARG A 419 6.16 15.94 0.24
C ARG A 419 5.31 14.74 0.58
N SER A 420 4.00 14.85 0.39
CA SER A 420 3.10 13.71 0.45
C SER A 420 2.50 13.51 -0.93
N VAL A 421 2.78 12.38 -1.57
CA VAL A 421 1.97 11.92 -2.70
C VAL A 421 0.84 11.08 -2.09
N VAL A 422 -0.28 10.90 -2.77
CA VAL A 422 -1.30 9.91 -2.43
C VAL A 422 -1.65 9.10 -3.67
N GLU A 423 -1.74 7.79 -3.52
CA GLU A 423 -2.22 6.92 -4.60
C GLU A 423 -3.75 6.84 -4.54
N VAL A 424 -4.44 7.29 -5.60
CA VAL A 424 -5.89 7.17 -5.74
C VAL A 424 -6.20 6.56 -7.11
N ASP A 425 -6.87 5.41 -7.11
CA ASP A 425 -7.23 4.67 -8.33
C ASP A 425 -6.01 4.40 -9.26
N GLY A 426 -4.86 4.09 -8.65
CA GLY A 426 -3.60 3.83 -9.36
C GLY A 426 -2.89 5.08 -9.89
N ARG A 427 -3.37 6.28 -9.54
CA ARG A 427 -2.73 7.56 -9.88
C ARG A 427 -2.06 8.17 -8.65
N GLU A 428 -0.83 8.63 -8.82
CA GLU A 428 -0.11 9.40 -7.82
C GLU A 428 -0.49 10.88 -7.91
N LEU A 429 -1.15 11.39 -6.87
CA LEU A 429 -1.59 12.78 -6.76
C LEU A 429 -0.76 13.51 -5.71
N MET A 430 -0.52 14.81 -5.90
CA MET A 430 0.14 15.61 -4.87
C MET A 430 -0.80 15.90 -3.71
N ALA A 431 -0.27 15.83 -2.49
CA ALA A 431 -0.99 16.14 -1.28
C ALA A 431 -0.14 16.98 -0.32
N ALA A 432 -0.84 17.71 0.54
CA ALA A 432 -0.28 18.59 1.55
C ALA A 432 -1.12 18.49 2.82
N HIS A 433 -0.46 18.46 3.97
CA HIS A 433 -1.09 18.63 5.27
C HIS A 433 -0.72 20.00 5.82
N LEU A 434 -1.73 20.77 6.18
CA LEU A 434 -1.59 22.11 6.71
C LEU A 434 -2.09 22.10 8.15
N GLN A 435 -1.18 22.34 9.09
CA GLN A 435 -1.56 22.63 10.46
C GLN A 435 -1.83 24.12 10.58
N LEU A 436 -3.08 24.50 10.82
CA LEU A 436 -3.48 25.86 11.15
C LEU A 436 -3.12 26.10 12.63
N ALA A 437 -1.82 26.02 12.97
CA ALA A 437 -1.36 25.98 14.35
C ALA A 437 -1.52 27.32 15.10
N GLN A 438 -1.92 27.18 16.37
CA GLN A 438 -2.32 28.18 17.37
C GLN A 438 -1.36 29.36 17.61
N ASP A 439 -0.07 29.28 17.26
CA ASP A 439 0.91 30.34 17.61
C ASP A 439 1.06 31.45 16.54
N THR A 440 0.66 31.19 15.29
CA THR A 440 0.63 32.20 14.21
C THR A 440 -0.81 32.61 13.85
N LEU A 441 -1.80 31.82 14.32
CA LEU A 441 -3.23 31.94 14.01
C LEU A 441 -4.11 32.21 15.24
N ALA A 442 -3.58 32.29 16.46
CA ALA A 442 -4.38 32.65 17.64
C ALA A 442 -5.16 33.98 17.47
N ASP A 443 -4.72 34.84 16.57
CA ASP A 443 -5.36 36.12 16.28
C ASP A 443 -6.31 36.08 15.06
N HIS A 444 -6.41 34.97 14.33
CA HIS A 444 -7.20 34.87 13.08
C HIS A 444 -8.04 33.58 13.05
N GLU A 445 -9.15 33.57 13.78
CA GLU A 445 -10.09 32.43 13.90
C GLU A 445 -10.77 32.03 12.56
N ASP A 446 -10.67 32.86 11.54
CA ASP A 446 -11.43 32.72 10.28
C ASP A 446 -10.53 32.48 9.04
N ALA A 447 -9.31 31.98 9.23
CA ALA A 447 -8.43 31.63 8.10
C ALA A 447 -9.04 30.50 7.24
N THR A 448 -9.15 30.70 5.93
CA THR A 448 -9.81 29.76 5.01
C THR A 448 -8.89 29.38 3.85
N VAL A 449 -8.74 28.09 3.55
CA VAL A 449 -8.08 27.64 2.31
C VAL A 449 -8.99 27.94 1.13
N ILE A 450 -8.47 28.62 0.11
CA ILE A 450 -9.24 29.04 -1.06
C ILE A 450 -8.74 28.45 -2.38
N GLY A 451 -7.61 27.74 -2.36
CA GLY A 451 -7.07 27.04 -3.53
C GLY A 451 -5.68 26.46 -3.27
N ALA A 452 -5.01 26.08 -4.35
CA ALA A 452 -3.67 25.52 -4.30
C ALA A 452 -2.83 25.96 -5.51
N MET A 453 -1.51 25.91 -5.34
CA MET A 453 -0.54 26.09 -6.41
C MET A 453 0.44 24.93 -6.47
N VAL A 454 0.90 24.59 -7.67
CA VAL A 454 2.06 23.74 -7.87
C VAL A 454 3.25 24.61 -8.23
N VAL A 455 4.33 24.39 -7.49
CA VAL A 455 5.57 25.14 -7.61
C VAL A 455 6.69 24.19 -8.02
N ASP A 456 7.17 24.29 -9.25
CA ASP A 456 8.33 23.54 -9.75
C ASP A 456 9.60 24.41 -9.74
N SER A 457 10.45 24.17 -8.74
CA SER A 457 11.73 24.89 -8.62
C SER A 457 12.77 24.51 -9.69
N SER A 458 12.51 23.50 -10.52
CA SER A 458 13.41 23.06 -11.59
C SER A 458 13.07 23.65 -12.97
N ALA A 459 11.86 24.20 -13.13
CA ALA A 459 11.40 24.75 -14.39
C ALA A 459 12.09 26.08 -14.74
N SER A 460 12.30 26.30 -16.04
CA SER A 460 13.12 27.41 -16.54
C SER A 460 12.40 28.76 -16.69
N ARG A 461 11.13 28.88 -16.26
CA ARG A 461 10.40 30.13 -15.88
C ARG A 461 8.87 29.97 -15.91
N ILE A 462 8.29 29.54 -17.04
CA ILE A 462 6.83 29.62 -17.28
C ILE A 462 6.05 28.50 -16.57
N GLU A 463 6.64 27.32 -16.47
CA GLU A 463 6.01 26.13 -15.86
C GLU A 463 6.28 26.04 -14.35
N ALA A 464 6.90 27.07 -13.77
CA ALA A 464 7.42 27.01 -12.42
C ALA A 464 6.36 27.29 -11.35
N VAL A 465 5.29 28.03 -11.67
CA VAL A 465 4.15 28.25 -10.76
C VAL A 465 2.86 28.10 -11.54
N GLN A 466 1.98 27.22 -11.08
CA GLN A 466 0.66 27.02 -11.65
C GLN A 466 -0.38 27.02 -10.54
N VAL A 467 -1.43 27.84 -10.67
CA VAL A 467 -2.64 27.69 -9.84
C VAL A 467 -3.34 26.40 -10.28
N VAL A 468 -3.62 25.49 -9.35
CA VAL A 468 -4.23 24.19 -9.69
C VAL A 468 -5.66 24.41 -10.17
N GLY A 469 -6.02 23.80 -11.31
CA GLY A 469 -7.30 24.03 -11.98
C GLY A 469 -7.38 25.30 -12.83
N ALA A 470 -6.32 26.12 -12.86
CA ALA A 470 -6.21 27.28 -13.74
C ALA A 470 -5.67 26.91 -15.12
N GLU A 471 -6.18 27.58 -16.16
CA GLU A 471 -5.49 27.64 -17.44
C GLU A 471 -4.35 28.67 -17.35
N PRO A 472 -3.08 28.29 -17.62
CA PRO A 472 -1.97 29.23 -17.58
C PRO A 472 -2.08 30.28 -18.69
N GLY A 473 -1.71 31.52 -18.36
CA GLY A 473 -1.66 32.65 -19.28
C GLY A 473 -0.28 33.33 -19.26
N THR A 474 0.02 34.12 -20.29
CA THR A 474 1.21 34.99 -20.29
C THR A 474 0.74 36.41 -20.55
N LEU A 475 1.15 37.35 -19.70
CA LEU A 475 0.97 38.77 -19.96
C LEU A 475 2.25 39.31 -20.60
N GLU A 476 2.14 39.95 -21.75
CA GLU A 476 3.27 40.72 -22.29
C GLU A 476 3.43 41.99 -21.45
N THR A 477 4.47 42.03 -20.61
CA THR A 477 4.96 43.26 -19.98
C THR A 477 6.15 43.77 -20.76
N GLY A 478 6.17 45.06 -21.09
CA GLY A 478 7.10 45.68 -22.05
C GLY A 478 8.60 45.72 -21.69
N ALA A 479 9.10 44.85 -20.80
CA ALA A 479 10.52 44.71 -20.44
C ALA A 479 11.06 43.32 -20.84
N ASP A 480 12.38 43.20 -21.07
CA ASP A 480 13.06 42.00 -21.59
C ASP A 480 12.93 40.70 -20.73
N ASP A 481 12.25 40.75 -19.58
CA ASP A 481 11.86 39.59 -18.77
C ASP A 481 10.34 39.61 -18.54
N ASP A 482 9.63 38.62 -19.09
CA ASP A 482 8.16 38.52 -19.03
C ASP A 482 7.63 38.35 -17.59
N LEU A 483 6.52 39.04 -17.30
CA LEU A 483 5.67 38.82 -16.13
C LEU A 483 4.66 37.71 -16.44
N PHE A 484 4.62 36.68 -15.60
CA PHE A 484 3.71 35.55 -15.79
C PHE A 484 2.48 35.71 -14.92
N VAL A 485 1.31 35.44 -15.50
CA VAL A 485 0.04 35.41 -14.75
C VAL A 485 -0.74 34.15 -15.08
N ALA A 486 -1.04 33.36 -14.05
CA ALA A 486 -1.99 32.24 -14.16
C ALA A 486 -3.26 32.57 -13.38
N PHE A 487 -4.42 32.22 -13.91
CA PHE A 487 -5.71 32.57 -13.33
C PHE A 487 -6.71 31.42 -13.41
N ASP A 488 -7.42 31.20 -12.31
CA ASP A 488 -8.55 30.28 -12.24
C ASP A 488 -9.89 31.03 -12.26
N GLY A 489 -10.68 30.80 -13.31
CA GLY A 489 -12.00 31.41 -13.48
C GLY A 489 -13.08 30.93 -12.54
N ALA A 490 -12.91 29.75 -11.94
CA ALA A 490 -13.85 29.23 -10.96
C ALA A 490 -13.70 29.93 -9.61
N THR A 491 -12.46 30.10 -9.15
CA THR A 491 -12.17 30.69 -7.84
C THR A 491 -11.93 32.20 -7.89
N GLY A 492 -11.52 32.74 -9.05
CA GLY A 492 -11.09 34.14 -9.16
C GLY A 492 -9.63 34.37 -8.74
N LEU A 493 -8.93 33.30 -8.37
CA LEU A 493 -7.52 33.32 -7.97
C LEU A 493 -6.62 33.60 -9.16
N TRP A 494 -5.58 34.39 -8.93
CA TRP A 494 -4.47 34.51 -9.85
C TRP A 494 -3.15 34.61 -9.13
N VAL A 495 -2.10 34.19 -9.82
CA VAL A 495 -0.73 34.35 -9.38
C VAL A 495 0.01 35.21 -10.37
N VAL A 496 0.93 36.05 -9.88
CA VAL A 496 1.86 36.82 -10.68
C VAL A 496 3.29 36.59 -10.19
N HIS A 497 4.22 36.34 -11.11
CA HIS A 497 5.62 36.19 -10.74
C HIS A 497 6.57 36.61 -11.88
N ARG A 498 7.80 36.93 -11.51
CA ARG A 498 8.87 37.33 -12.45
C ARG A 498 10.16 36.60 -12.15
N GLY A 499 10.45 35.53 -12.91
CA GLY A 499 11.74 34.83 -12.90
C GLY A 499 12.09 34.01 -11.65
N ASP A 500 11.84 34.56 -10.45
CA ASP A 500 12.02 33.90 -9.15
C ASP A 500 10.68 33.41 -8.62
N VAL A 501 10.56 32.08 -8.59
CA VAL A 501 9.40 31.31 -8.16
C VAL A 501 9.11 31.52 -6.68
N GLY A 502 10.13 31.81 -5.86
CA GLY A 502 9.97 32.08 -4.43
C GLY A 502 9.31 33.43 -4.12
N ARG A 503 9.05 34.25 -5.14
CA ARG A 503 8.43 35.58 -5.03
C ARG A 503 7.10 35.68 -5.78
N ALA A 504 6.48 34.54 -6.07
CA ALA A 504 5.16 34.53 -6.68
C ALA A 504 4.13 35.13 -5.73
N LEU A 505 3.34 36.06 -6.25
CA LEU A 505 2.27 36.72 -5.53
C LEU A 505 0.94 36.14 -5.96
N VAL A 506 0.12 35.73 -4.99
CA VAL A 506 -1.25 35.29 -5.24
C VAL A 506 -2.20 36.41 -4.87
N ALA A 507 -3.27 36.58 -5.64
CA ALA A 507 -4.36 37.48 -5.36
C ALA A 507 -5.70 36.83 -5.73
N ASP A 508 -6.79 37.34 -5.14
CA ASP A 508 -8.16 36.92 -5.46
C ASP A 508 -8.99 38.14 -5.91
N GLY A 509 -9.80 37.94 -6.95
CA GLY A 509 -10.73 38.94 -7.45
C GLY A 509 -10.06 40.07 -8.25
N PRO A 510 -10.83 41.11 -8.62
CA PRO A 510 -10.30 42.35 -9.18
C PRO A 510 -9.49 43.09 -8.13
N ARG A 511 -8.20 43.30 -8.39
CA ARG A 511 -7.25 44.00 -7.50
C ARG A 511 -6.11 44.59 -8.31
N LEU A 512 -5.47 45.64 -7.76
CA LEU A 512 -4.20 46.18 -8.22
C LEU A 512 -3.09 45.72 -7.26
N VAL A 513 -2.04 45.11 -7.79
CA VAL A 513 -0.90 44.66 -7.01
C VAL A 513 0.40 45.23 -7.55
N GLY A 514 1.28 45.67 -6.64
CA GLY A 514 2.64 46.08 -6.94
C GLY A 514 3.69 45.05 -6.51
N VAL A 515 4.60 44.73 -7.43
CA VAL A 515 5.77 43.86 -7.22
C VAL A 515 7.05 44.69 -7.30
N GLU A 516 7.80 44.75 -6.21
CA GLU A 516 9.08 45.46 -6.17
C GLU A 516 10.15 44.72 -6.99
N LEU A 517 10.74 45.41 -7.97
CA LEU A 517 11.80 44.90 -8.85
C LEU A 517 13.20 45.30 -8.36
N GLY A 518 13.26 46.41 -7.62
CA GLY A 518 14.44 46.97 -6.99
C GLY A 518 14.04 48.23 -6.20
N SER A 519 15.01 48.90 -5.59
CA SER A 519 14.76 49.99 -4.64
C SER A 519 13.98 51.20 -5.18
N GLU A 520 13.77 51.30 -6.50
CA GLU A 520 13.08 52.42 -7.15
C GLU A 520 12.20 51.97 -8.34
N GLU A 521 11.97 50.66 -8.51
CA GLU A 521 11.28 50.11 -9.69
C GLU A 521 10.24 49.08 -9.29
N TRP A 522 9.04 49.19 -9.85
CA TRP A 522 7.86 48.39 -9.50
C TRP A 522 7.12 47.93 -10.75
N ASP A 523 6.68 46.67 -10.78
CA ASP A 523 5.69 46.18 -11.74
C ASP A 523 4.30 46.24 -11.09
N LEU A 524 3.39 46.97 -11.71
CA LEU A 524 1.99 47.06 -11.31
C LEU A 524 1.13 46.20 -12.23
N VAL A 525 0.23 45.44 -11.62
CA VAL A 525 -0.59 44.46 -12.33
C VAL A 525 -1.98 44.47 -11.72
N ALA A 526 -3.00 44.61 -12.56
CA ALA A 526 -4.38 44.58 -12.12
C ALA A 526 -5.24 43.66 -12.97
N ARG A 527 -6.12 42.93 -12.30
CA ARG A 527 -7.26 42.28 -12.95
C ARG A 527 -8.41 43.28 -13.01
N LEU A 528 -8.84 43.65 -14.22
CA LEU A 528 -9.89 44.66 -14.40
C LEU A 528 -11.30 44.06 -14.26
N PRO A 529 -12.25 44.79 -13.66
CA PRO A 529 -13.65 44.38 -13.62
C PRO A 529 -14.35 44.67 -14.97
N GLY A 530 -14.41 43.67 -15.86
CA GLY A 530 -15.24 43.72 -17.07
C GLY A 530 -14.85 44.78 -18.11
N ASP A 531 -15.84 45.30 -18.86
CA ASP A 531 -15.65 46.15 -20.05
C ASP A 531 -15.48 47.66 -19.71
N GLY A 532 -14.82 47.98 -18.59
CA GLY A 532 -14.53 49.35 -18.14
C GLY A 532 -13.65 50.18 -19.09
N GLY A 533 -13.55 51.48 -18.81
CA GLY A 533 -12.84 52.52 -19.56
C GLY A 533 -11.33 52.31 -19.68
N ASP A 534 -10.60 53.39 -19.97
CA ASP A 534 -9.14 53.36 -20.04
C ASP A 534 -8.57 53.50 -18.61
N PRO A 535 -8.01 52.44 -18.01
CA PRO A 535 -7.58 52.47 -16.61
C PRO A 535 -6.43 53.46 -16.39
N ALA A 536 -6.47 54.16 -15.26
CA ALA A 536 -5.51 55.20 -14.88
C ALA A 536 -5.13 55.10 -13.40
N LEU A 537 -3.86 55.37 -13.09
CA LEU A 537 -3.42 55.47 -11.70
C LEU A 537 -3.96 56.74 -11.05
N VAL A 538 -4.48 56.60 -9.83
CA VAL A 538 -4.98 57.70 -9.02
C VAL A 538 -3.87 58.14 -8.04
N PRO A 539 -3.36 59.38 -8.13
CA PRO A 539 -2.35 59.87 -7.21
C PRO A 539 -2.95 60.20 -5.83
N VAL A 540 -2.15 60.10 -4.77
CA VAL A 540 -2.55 60.48 -3.38
C VAL A 540 -2.78 61.99 -3.22
N ASP A 541 -2.12 62.80 -4.05
CA ASP A 541 -2.24 64.26 -4.02
C ASP A 541 -2.48 64.79 -5.44
N ASP A 542 -3.54 65.60 -5.61
CA ASP A 542 -3.92 66.25 -6.87
C ASP A 542 -2.79 67.08 -7.52
N SER A 543 -1.78 67.47 -6.74
CA SER A 543 -0.58 68.18 -7.22
C SER A 543 0.46 67.27 -7.86
N MET A 544 0.35 65.95 -7.69
CA MET A 544 1.18 64.98 -8.40
C MET A 544 0.66 64.80 -9.83
N THR A 545 1.50 65.14 -10.80
CA THR A 545 1.22 64.85 -12.21
C THR A 545 1.83 63.50 -12.57
N VAL A 546 0.99 62.50 -12.81
CA VAL A 546 1.40 61.25 -13.46
C VAL A 546 1.73 61.57 -14.92
N GLN A 547 3.02 61.78 -15.21
CA GLN A 547 3.48 61.91 -16.60
C GLN A 547 3.27 60.55 -17.25
N GLN A 548 2.31 60.44 -18.18
CA GLN A 548 1.96 59.19 -18.88
C GLN A 548 3.17 58.29 -19.13
N PRO A 549 3.14 57.10 -18.53
CA PRO A 549 2.94 55.91 -19.34
C PRO A 549 1.48 55.44 -19.25
N ILE A 550 0.92 55.09 -20.40
CA ILE A 550 -0.35 54.36 -20.46
C ILE A 550 0.02 52.90 -20.18
N GLY A 551 -0.49 52.34 -19.08
CA GLY A 551 -0.34 50.91 -18.83
C GLY A 551 -0.96 50.10 -19.97
N THR A 552 -0.49 48.89 -20.18
CA THR A 552 -0.97 48.04 -21.26
C THR A 552 -2.18 47.27 -20.78
N VAL A 553 -3.31 47.40 -21.49
CA VAL A 553 -4.45 46.50 -21.32
C VAL A 553 -4.28 45.31 -22.26
N SER A 554 -4.29 44.11 -21.72
CA SER A 554 -4.23 42.86 -22.47
C SER A 554 -5.38 41.94 -22.07
N GLU A 555 -5.71 40.98 -22.92
CA GLU A 555 -6.73 39.98 -22.65
C GLU A 555 -6.11 38.59 -22.67
N VAL A 556 -6.21 37.87 -21.54
CA VAL A 556 -5.66 36.53 -21.37
C VAL A 556 -6.74 35.67 -20.72
N GLY A 557 -7.06 34.53 -21.35
CA GLY A 557 -8.12 33.65 -20.86
C GLY A 557 -9.51 34.30 -20.81
N GLY A 558 -9.78 35.31 -21.66
CA GLY A 558 -11.03 36.06 -21.66
C GLY A 558 -11.15 37.10 -20.54
N ILE A 559 -10.03 37.44 -19.89
CA ILE A 559 -9.96 38.39 -18.77
C ILE A 559 -9.07 39.54 -19.15
N ARG A 560 -9.54 40.75 -18.83
CA ARG A 560 -8.80 41.97 -19.04
C ARG A 560 -7.81 42.20 -17.89
N TRP A 561 -6.57 42.39 -18.28
CA TRP A 561 -5.46 42.68 -17.40
C TRP A 561 -4.90 44.05 -17.74
N TRP A 562 -4.51 44.80 -16.73
CA TRP A 562 -3.74 46.01 -16.88
C TRP A 562 -2.36 45.81 -16.26
N SER A 563 -1.31 46.24 -16.95
CA SER A 563 0.05 46.18 -16.41
C SER A 563 0.85 47.43 -16.72
N LEU A 564 1.72 47.83 -15.79
CA LEU A 564 2.59 48.99 -15.93
C LEU A 564 3.87 48.83 -15.10
N THR A 565 5.03 49.03 -15.71
CA THR A 565 6.28 49.20 -14.96
C THR A 565 6.47 50.68 -14.60
N VAL A 566 6.63 50.96 -13.31
CA VAL A 566 6.79 52.31 -12.75
C VAL A 566 8.19 52.47 -12.17
N GLN A 567 8.84 53.59 -12.49
CA GLN A 567 10.07 54.05 -11.87
C GLN A 567 9.71 55.13 -10.86
N ALA A 568 9.92 54.86 -9.57
CA ALA A 568 9.54 55.71 -8.44
C ALA A 568 10.77 56.05 -7.58
N PRO A 569 11.71 56.88 -8.09
CA PRO A 569 12.93 57.20 -7.38
C PRO A 569 12.66 57.98 -6.09
N GLY A 570 13.26 57.53 -4.99
CA GLY A 570 13.10 58.13 -3.65
C GLY A 570 11.75 57.87 -2.99
N MET A 571 10.97 56.90 -3.47
CA MET A 571 9.72 56.46 -2.87
C MET A 571 9.90 55.05 -2.31
N ASP A 572 10.08 54.96 -0.99
CA ASP A 572 10.28 53.69 -0.28
C ASP A 572 8.98 52.86 -0.23
N ASP A 573 7.81 53.51 -0.30
CA ASP A 573 6.50 52.89 -0.35
C ASP A 573 5.67 53.54 -1.47
N LEU A 574 5.31 52.76 -2.49
CA LEU A 574 4.57 53.27 -3.66
C LEU A 574 3.17 53.82 -3.29
N ARG A 575 2.62 53.44 -2.14
CA ARG A 575 1.35 53.96 -1.59
C ARG A 575 1.46 55.42 -1.15
N ASP A 576 2.67 55.95 -0.98
CA ASP A 576 2.87 57.39 -0.75
C ASP A 576 2.63 58.20 -2.02
N GLY A 577 2.68 57.57 -3.20
CA GLY A 577 2.48 58.19 -4.50
C GLY A 577 1.09 57.96 -5.10
N PHE A 578 0.53 56.76 -4.90
CA PHE A 578 -0.71 56.34 -5.56
C PHE A 578 -1.70 55.70 -4.59
N GLU A 579 -2.98 56.09 -4.71
CA GLU A 579 -4.08 55.47 -3.96
C GLU A 579 -4.50 54.13 -4.58
N GLY A 580 -4.50 54.04 -5.92
CA GLY A 580 -4.91 52.84 -6.62
C GLY A 580 -5.12 53.04 -8.12
N LEU A 581 -5.97 52.20 -8.70
CA LEU A 581 -6.37 52.24 -10.11
C LEU A 581 -7.83 52.67 -10.23
N ASP A 582 -8.07 53.70 -11.02
CA ASP A 582 -9.36 54.00 -11.63
C ASP A 582 -9.51 53.09 -12.85
N THR A 583 -10.58 52.31 -12.89
CA THR A 583 -10.85 51.33 -13.96
C THR A 583 -11.89 51.80 -14.97
N ASP A 584 -12.65 52.85 -14.68
CA ASP A 584 -13.75 53.32 -15.52
C ASP A 584 -13.60 54.76 -16.05
N GLY A 585 -12.62 55.51 -15.55
CA GLY A 585 -12.23 56.84 -15.98
C GLY A 585 -12.96 57.96 -15.25
N ASP A 586 -13.64 57.70 -14.13
CA ASP A 586 -14.32 58.72 -13.33
C ASP A 586 -13.38 59.52 -12.41
N GLY A 587 -12.13 59.08 -12.28
CA GLY A 587 -11.09 59.68 -11.44
C GLY A 587 -11.13 59.24 -9.97
N GLU A 588 -12.02 58.34 -9.59
CA GLU A 588 -12.08 57.72 -8.26
C GLU A 588 -11.31 56.39 -8.25
N THR A 589 -10.78 56.01 -7.09
CA THR A 589 -10.04 54.75 -6.93
C THR A 589 -11.02 53.57 -6.87
N ASP A 590 -11.01 52.72 -7.90
CA ASP A 590 -11.79 51.47 -7.95
C ASP A 590 -11.05 50.30 -7.31
N LEU A 591 -9.76 50.17 -7.61
CA LEU A 591 -8.90 49.09 -7.12
C LEU A 591 -7.77 49.71 -6.28
N PRO A 592 -7.83 49.64 -4.93
CA PRO A 592 -6.76 50.15 -4.10
C PRO A 592 -5.44 49.41 -4.36
N LEU A 593 -4.32 50.12 -4.21
CA LEU A 593 -2.98 49.56 -4.41
C LEU A 593 -2.56 48.68 -3.23
N ASP A 594 -2.49 47.37 -3.45
CA ASP A 594 -1.86 46.42 -2.53
C ASP A 594 -0.37 46.28 -2.89
N LEU A 595 0.53 46.57 -1.94
CA LEU A 595 1.97 46.36 -2.13
C LEU A 595 2.46 45.09 -1.47
N PHE A 596 3.31 44.37 -2.20
CA PHE A 596 4.05 43.26 -1.67
C PHE A 596 5.54 43.61 -1.60
N ILE A 597 6.01 43.82 -0.38
CA ILE A 597 7.43 44.00 -0.09
C ILE A 597 7.95 42.63 0.37
N PRO A 598 8.75 41.92 -0.45
CA PRO A 598 9.28 40.63 -0.04
C PRO A 598 10.12 40.80 1.22
N GLN A 599 9.79 40.09 2.30
CA GLN A 599 10.62 40.11 3.51
C GLN A 599 11.98 39.49 3.15
N SER A 600 13.04 40.27 3.38
CA SER A 600 14.43 39.92 3.08
C SER A 600 15.01 38.83 3.96
#